data_AF-A0A930R159-F1
#
_entry.id   AF-A0A930R159-F1
#
_cell.length_a   1.000
_cell.length_b   1.000
_cell.length_c   1.000
_cell.angle_alpha   90.00
_cell.angle_beta   90.00
_cell.angle_gamma   90.00
#
_symmetry.space_group_name_H-M   'P 1'
#
loop_
_entity.id
_entity.type
_entity.pdbx_description
1 polymer ?
#
loop_
_entity_poly.entity_id
_entity_poly.type
_entity_poly.pdbx_seq_one_letter_code
_entity_poly.pdbx_strand_id
1 'polypeptide(L)'
;ILDYPLMVYICEGTDREKLDWFKIINIAGEQLTAQELRNAIYTGEWLAEAKKRFSKPLCPAHQIAKDYLSGSAIRQNYLETTLRWIAARDDIEIEDYMAQHQHDTNCSDLWLYFKGVMDWVQVTFPQYRKEMKGLEWGILYNRYKDGKYDPKTLEARVAALMEDDDVTKKSGVYEYVLGGAEKCLSIRAFSSSMSRAAYQRQKGICPKCGKQFQIEEMQADHITPWSKGGKTTPENCQMLCAPCNRRKSNV
;
A
#
# COMPACT_ATOMS: atom_id res chain seq x y z
N ILE A 1 7.20 -37.17 29.52
CA ILE A 1 5.95 -37.13 28.73
C ILE A 1 4.84 -36.96 29.76
N LEU A 2 4.01 -35.92 29.65
CA LEU A 2 2.99 -35.59 30.64
C LEU A 2 1.77 -36.48 30.36
N ASP A 3 1.42 -37.36 31.30
CA ASP A 3 0.37 -38.39 31.18
C ASP A 3 -1.02 -37.80 31.44
N TYR A 4 -1.49 -36.92 30.55
CA TYR A 4 -2.83 -36.36 30.61
C TYR A 4 -3.66 -36.74 29.38
N PRO A 5 -4.98 -36.98 29.54
CA PRO A 5 -5.88 -37.31 28.44
C PRO A 5 -6.13 -36.08 27.56
N LEU A 6 -5.92 -36.24 26.26
CA LEU A 6 -6.21 -35.23 25.24
C LEU A 6 -7.63 -35.44 24.68
N MET A 7 -8.45 -34.39 24.65
CA MET A 7 -9.65 -34.37 23.81
C MET A 7 -9.26 -33.93 22.40
N VAL A 8 -9.48 -34.82 21.42
CA VAL A 8 -9.16 -34.60 20.01
C VAL A 8 -10.47 -34.57 19.22
N TYR A 9 -10.74 -33.45 18.54
CA TYR A 9 -11.80 -33.35 17.54
C TYR A 9 -11.20 -33.58 16.16
N ILE A 10 -11.72 -34.56 15.42
CA ILE A 10 -11.34 -34.81 14.03
C ILE A 10 -12.45 -34.23 13.15
N CYS A 11 -12.10 -33.22 12.35
CA CYS A 11 -13.02 -32.54 11.44
C CYS A 11 -12.58 -32.77 9.99
N GLU A 12 -13.53 -33.07 9.10
CA GLU A 12 -13.30 -33.28 7.66
C GLU A 12 -13.99 -32.17 6.86
N GLY A 13 -13.32 -31.68 5.81
CA GLY A 13 -13.82 -30.58 4.98
C GLY A 13 -12.77 -30.12 3.96
N THR A 14 -13.15 -29.15 3.12
CA THR A 14 -12.24 -28.44 2.22
C THR A 14 -11.22 -27.60 3.00
N ASP A 15 -10.09 -27.23 2.37
CA ASP A 15 -9.06 -26.41 3.03
C ASP A 15 -9.62 -25.06 3.51
N ARG A 16 -10.56 -24.48 2.76
CA ARG A 16 -11.26 -23.26 3.14
C ARG A 16 -12.13 -23.46 4.39
N GLU A 17 -12.92 -24.53 4.47
CA GLU A 17 -13.76 -24.85 5.63
C GLU A 17 -12.91 -25.12 6.88
N LYS A 18 -11.80 -25.85 6.73
CA LYS A 18 -10.86 -26.09 7.82
C LYS A 18 -10.25 -24.78 8.35
N LEU A 19 -9.88 -23.86 7.46
CA LEU A 19 -9.35 -22.55 7.86
C LEU A 19 -10.39 -21.73 8.64
N ASP A 20 -11.65 -21.74 8.21
CA ASP A 20 -12.72 -21.00 8.87
C ASP A 20 -13.06 -21.59 10.24
N TRP A 21 -13.07 -22.91 10.39
CA TRP A 21 -13.18 -23.55 11.72
C TRP A 21 -11.99 -23.22 12.62
N PHE A 22 -10.77 -23.24 12.08
CA PHE A 22 -9.57 -22.95 12.87
C PHE A 22 -9.54 -21.50 13.38
N LYS A 23 -10.05 -20.54 12.60
CA LYS A 23 -10.25 -19.14 13.04
C LYS A 23 -11.22 -19.04 14.23
N ILE A 24 -12.32 -19.80 14.20
CA ILE A 24 -13.34 -19.80 15.26
C ILE A 24 -12.81 -20.41 16.55
N ILE A 25 -11.99 -21.46 16.46
CA ILE A 25 -11.47 -22.17 17.65
C ILE A 25 -10.38 -21.35 18.35
N ASN A 26 -9.53 -20.63 17.62
CA ASN A 26 -8.39 -19.88 18.16
C ASN A 26 -8.74 -18.48 18.72
N ILE A 27 -9.94 -18.30 19.27
CA ILE A 27 -10.38 -17.01 19.85
C ILE A 27 -9.80 -16.81 21.27
N ALA A 28 -9.41 -17.87 21.98
CA ALA A 28 -8.85 -17.81 23.33
C ALA A 28 -7.32 -18.05 23.34
N GLY A 29 -6.53 -17.04 23.74
CA GLY A 29 -5.06 -17.10 23.82
C GLY A 29 -4.38 -15.92 23.13
N GLU A 30 -3.06 -16.00 22.89
CA GLU A 30 -2.39 -15.06 21.96
C GLU A 30 -2.94 -15.27 20.55
N GLN A 31 -3.46 -14.21 19.94
CA GLN A 31 -3.99 -14.28 18.59
C GLN A 31 -2.86 -14.60 17.58
N LEU A 32 -3.06 -15.70 16.86
CA LEU A 32 -2.27 -16.05 15.69
C LEU A 32 -2.51 -15.01 14.58
N THR A 33 -1.45 -14.65 13.85
CA THR A 33 -1.58 -13.82 12.65
C THR A 33 -2.36 -14.57 11.56
N ALA A 34 -2.92 -13.83 10.60
CA ALA A 34 -3.61 -14.44 9.48
C ALA A 34 -2.72 -15.45 8.73
N GLN A 35 -1.45 -15.12 8.54
CA GLN A 35 -0.50 -16.06 7.92
C GLN A 35 -0.14 -17.26 8.80
N GLU A 36 -0.07 -17.09 10.13
CA GLU A 36 0.12 -18.22 11.05
C GLU A 36 -1.04 -19.22 10.95
N LEU A 37 -2.28 -18.74 10.78
CA LEU A 37 -3.46 -19.58 10.55
C LEU A 37 -3.41 -20.30 9.19
N ARG A 38 -3.06 -19.58 8.10
CA ARG A 38 -2.92 -20.19 6.76
C ARG A 38 -1.89 -21.31 6.75
N ASN A 39 -0.76 -21.10 7.44
CA ASN A 39 0.32 -22.07 7.55
C ASN A 39 -0.06 -23.36 8.30
N ALA A 40 -1.14 -23.34 9.09
CA ALA A 40 -1.68 -24.54 9.75
C ALA A 40 -2.47 -25.43 8.77
N ILE A 41 -3.04 -24.84 7.72
CA ILE A 41 -3.86 -25.52 6.71
C ILE A 41 -3.01 -25.94 5.52
N TYR A 42 -2.26 -25.00 4.94
CA TYR A 42 -1.44 -25.21 3.76
C TYR A 42 0.00 -25.56 4.17
N THR A 43 0.19 -26.82 4.54
CA THR A 43 1.48 -27.33 5.04
C THR A 43 2.19 -28.19 4.00
N GLY A 44 3.52 -28.24 4.06
CA GLY A 44 4.33 -29.02 3.13
C GLY A 44 5.77 -28.55 3.04
N GLU A 45 6.54 -29.20 2.18
CA GLU A 45 7.96 -28.89 1.96
C GLU A 45 8.16 -27.46 1.44
N TRP A 46 7.31 -27.02 0.51
CA TRP A 46 7.26 -25.65 0.03
C TRP A 46 7.17 -24.62 1.17
N LEU A 47 6.24 -24.82 2.11
CA LEU A 47 6.06 -23.89 3.23
C LEU A 47 7.27 -23.91 4.16
N ALA A 48 7.85 -25.10 4.42
CA ALA A 48 9.04 -25.22 5.23
C ALA A 48 10.22 -24.43 4.63
N GLU A 49 10.40 -24.50 3.30
CA GLU A 49 11.39 -23.70 2.58
C GLU A 49 11.07 -22.21 2.62
N ALA A 50 9.81 -21.81 2.39
CA ALA A 50 9.39 -20.42 2.45
C ALA A 50 9.67 -19.81 3.83
N LYS A 51 9.35 -20.54 4.92
CA LYS A 51 9.64 -20.08 6.29
C LYS A 51 11.13 -19.91 6.57
N LYS A 52 12.01 -20.72 5.96
CA LYS A 52 13.47 -20.51 6.06
C LYS A 52 13.91 -19.17 5.44
N ARG A 53 13.26 -18.75 4.36
CA ARG A 53 13.57 -17.49 3.64
C ARG A 53 12.94 -16.25 4.29
N PHE A 54 11.72 -16.38 4.80
CA PHE A 54 10.90 -15.23 5.20
C PHE A 54 10.56 -15.15 6.69
N SER A 55 10.57 -16.27 7.42
CA SER A 55 9.91 -16.36 8.74
C SER A 55 10.85 -16.77 9.87
N LYS A 56 12.06 -16.22 9.90
CA LYS A 56 13.05 -16.43 10.96
C LYS A 56 13.72 -15.11 11.35
N PRO A 57 14.26 -15.00 12.59
CA PRO A 57 15.14 -13.89 12.93
C PRO A 57 16.27 -13.79 11.91
N LEU A 58 16.56 -12.58 11.40
CA LEU A 58 17.61 -12.34 10.42
C LEU A 58 17.54 -13.24 9.17
N CYS A 59 16.34 -13.69 8.78
CA CYS A 59 16.16 -14.47 7.55
C CYS A 59 16.64 -13.66 6.32
N PRO A 60 16.95 -14.33 5.19
CA PRO A 60 17.37 -13.66 3.97
C PRO A 60 16.45 -12.50 3.54
N ALA A 61 15.12 -12.67 3.61
CA ALA A 61 14.19 -11.61 3.28
C ALA A 61 14.30 -10.39 4.22
N HIS A 62 14.53 -10.62 5.51
CA HIS A 62 14.76 -9.55 6.47
C HIS A 62 16.04 -8.77 6.16
N GLN A 63 17.14 -9.48 5.86
CA GLN A 63 18.41 -8.82 5.54
C GLN A 63 18.32 -7.92 4.29
N ILE A 64 17.57 -8.37 3.28
CA ILE A 64 17.37 -7.64 2.03
C ILE A 64 16.42 -6.45 2.22
N ALA A 65 15.33 -6.64 2.96
CA ALA A 65 14.17 -5.77 2.86
C ALA A 65 13.72 -5.10 4.17
N LYS A 66 14.50 -5.19 5.26
CA LYS A 66 14.18 -4.56 6.57
C LYS A 66 13.86 -3.06 6.52
N ASP A 67 14.40 -2.36 5.54
CA ASP A 67 14.21 -0.93 5.37
C ASP A 67 12.99 -0.62 4.48
N TYR A 68 12.50 -1.60 3.72
CA TYR A 68 11.40 -1.44 2.76
C TYR A 68 10.09 -2.06 3.25
N LEU A 69 10.14 -3.14 4.03
CA LEU A 69 8.97 -3.82 4.57
C LEU A 69 8.70 -3.41 6.02
N SER A 70 7.42 -3.37 6.37
CA SER A 70 6.96 -3.18 7.75
C SER A 70 6.70 -4.54 8.42
N GLY A 71 6.63 -4.53 9.76
CA GLY A 71 6.29 -5.73 10.53
C GLY A 71 7.47 -6.65 10.87
N SER A 72 7.14 -7.82 11.42
CA SER A 72 8.10 -8.79 11.94
C SER A 72 8.20 -10.00 11.01
N ALA A 73 9.43 -10.37 10.65
CA ALA A 73 9.71 -11.61 9.95
C ALA A 73 9.26 -12.83 10.77
N ILE A 74 9.50 -12.82 12.09
CA ILE A 74 9.14 -13.93 12.99
C ILE A 74 7.62 -14.11 13.07
N ARG A 75 6.86 -13.00 13.11
CA ARG A 75 5.38 -13.02 13.04
C ARG A 75 4.84 -13.19 11.62
N GLN A 76 5.71 -13.57 10.68
CA GLN A 76 5.39 -13.96 9.31
C GLN A 76 4.89 -12.83 8.39
N ASN A 77 5.00 -11.57 8.80
CA ASN A 77 4.53 -10.42 8.00
C ASN A 77 5.24 -10.32 6.64
N TYR A 78 6.50 -10.75 6.57
CA TYR A 78 7.30 -10.71 5.32
C TYR A 78 6.80 -11.76 4.33
N LEU A 79 6.51 -12.96 4.83
CA LEU A 79 5.93 -14.04 4.02
C LEU A 79 4.54 -13.63 3.53
N GLU A 80 3.69 -13.15 4.43
CA GLU A 80 2.34 -12.69 4.09
C GLU A 80 2.34 -11.56 3.05
N THR A 81 3.19 -10.55 3.24
CA THR A 81 3.31 -9.42 2.31
C THR A 81 3.75 -9.89 0.93
N THR A 82 4.75 -10.78 0.87
CA THR A 82 5.24 -11.33 -0.40
C THR A 82 4.18 -12.19 -1.08
N LEU A 83 3.46 -13.02 -0.33
CA LEU A 83 2.37 -13.84 -0.86
C LEU A 83 1.23 -12.97 -1.40
N ARG A 84 0.87 -11.91 -0.70
CA ARG A 84 -0.14 -10.96 -1.17
C ARG A 84 0.28 -10.31 -2.49
N TRP A 85 1.56 -9.99 -2.65
CA TRP A 85 2.07 -9.38 -3.87
C TRP A 85 2.08 -10.34 -5.06
N ILE A 86 2.51 -11.58 -4.87
CA ILE A 86 2.54 -12.57 -5.95
C ILE A 86 1.13 -13.08 -6.28
N ALA A 87 0.25 -13.24 -5.30
CA ALA A 87 -1.15 -13.58 -5.54
C ALA A 87 -1.85 -12.48 -6.34
N ALA A 88 -1.60 -11.20 -6.01
CA ALA A 88 -2.11 -10.07 -6.77
C ALA A 88 -1.50 -9.95 -8.19
N ARG A 89 -0.32 -10.52 -8.46
CA ARG A 89 0.24 -10.63 -9.83
C ARG A 89 -0.62 -11.58 -10.66
N ASP A 90 -1.08 -12.65 -10.03
CA ASP A 90 -1.80 -13.76 -10.67
C ASP A 90 -3.32 -13.61 -10.59
N ASP A 91 -3.81 -12.49 -10.02
CA ASP A 91 -5.23 -12.17 -9.81
C ASP A 91 -5.98 -13.23 -8.98
N ILE A 92 -5.32 -13.73 -7.93
CA ILE A 92 -5.85 -14.73 -6.99
C ILE A 92 -5.65 -14.30 -5.53
N GLU A 93 -6.26 -15.02 -4.60
CA GLU A 93 -6.06 -14.81 -3.16
C GLU A 93 -4.80 -15.55 -2.65
N ILE A 94 -4.33 -15.17 -1.46
CA ILE A 94 -3.15 -15.80 -0.83
C ILE A 94 -3.37 -17.31 -0.66
N GLU A 95 -4.56 -17.68 -0.20
CA GLU A 95 -4.99 -19.05 0.03
C GLU A 95 -4.92 -19.89 -1.25
N ASP A 96 -5.33 -19.32 -2.39
CA ASP A 96 -5.29 -20.00 -3.69
C ASP A 96 -3.85 -20.27 -4.13
N TYR A 97 -2.95 -19.28 -3.96
CA TYR A 97 -1.53 -19.46 -4.27
C TYR A 97 -0.90 -20.54 -3.37
N MET A 98 -1.16 -20.48 -2.06
CA MET A 98 -0.63 -21.49 -1.13
C MET A 98 -1.17 -22.89 -1.43
N ALA A 99 -2.46 -23.02 -1.78
CA ALA A 99 -3.07 -24.30 -2.12
C ALA A 99 -2.45 -24.93 -3.38
N GLN A 100 -2.12 -24.12 -4.39
CA GLN A 100 -1.46 -24.57 -5.62
C GLN A 100 -0.03 -25.05 -5.38
N HIS A 101 0.69 -24.42 -4.45
CA HIS A 101 2.12 -24.65 -4.25
C HIS A 101 2.48 -25.51 -3.02
N GLN A 102 1.54 -25.84 -2.13
CA GLN A 102 1.83 -26.54 -0.88
C GLN A 102 2.55 -27.89 -1.06
N HIS A 103 2.36 -28.55 -2.21
CA HIS A 103 3.00 -29.82 -2.56
C HIS A 103 4.31 -29.68 -3.34
N ASP A 104 4.75 -28.46 -3.65
CA ASP A 104 6.04 -28.23 -4.28
C ASP A 104 7.19 -28.55 -3.30
N THR A 105 8.32 -28.95 -3.86
CA THR A 105 9.52 -29.29 -3.08
C THR A 105 10.34 -28.06 -2.66
N ASN A 106 10.06 -26.89 -3.22
CA ASN A 106 10.82 -25.67 -2.95
C ASN A 106 10.01 -24.40 -3.22
N CYS A 107 10.42 -23.27 -2.65
CA CYS A 107 9.75 -21.97 -2.81
C CYS A 107 10.44 -21.04 -3.83
N SER A 108 11.06 -21.58 -4.87
CA SER A 108 11.92 -20.78 -5.75
C SER A 108 11.17 -19.69 -6.51
N ASP A 109 9.95 -19.94 -6.98
CA ASP A 109 9.13 -18.92 -7.67
C ASP A 109 8.87 -17.71 -6.75
N LEU A 110 8.31 -17.96 -5.56
CA LEU A 110 8.08 -16.92 -4.54
C LEU A 110 9.37 -16.17 -4.18
N TRP A 111 10.49 -16.88 -4.02
CA TRP A 111 11.76 -16.29 -3.66
C TRP A 111 12.37 -15.44 -4.79
N LEU A 112 12.33 -15.90 -6.03
CA LEU A 112 12.82 -15.17 -7.19
C LEU A 112 11.97 -13.94 -7.47
N TYR A 113 10.64 -14.05 -7.33
CA TYR A 113 9.73 -12.93 -7.41
C TYR A 113 10.07 -11.85 -6.38
N PHE A 114 10.20 -12.23 -5.10
CA PHE A 114 10.56 -11.30 -4.02
C PHE A 114 11.88 -10.56 -4.31
N LYS A 115 12.92 -11.30 -4.72
CA LYS A 115 14.20 -10.68 -5.08
C LYS A 115 14.03 -9.71 -6.26
N GLY A 116 13.28 -10.09 -7.29
CA GLY A 116 13.01 -9.22 -8.43
C GLY A 116 12.33 -7.92 -8.03
N VAL A 117 11.37 -7.97 -7.10
CA VAL A 117 10.74 -6.77 -6.52
C VAL A 117 11.81 -5.90 -5.84
N MET A 118 12.61 -6.48 -4.96
CA MET A 118 13.60 -5.73 -4.17
C MET A 118 14.72 -5.14 -5.03
N ASP A 119 15.24 -5.92 -5.97
CA ASP A 119 16.27 -5.48 -6.93
C ASP A 119 15.73 -4.32 -7.79
N TRP A 120 14.49 -4.43 -8.28
CA TRP A 120 13.87 -3.36 -9.04
C TRP A 120 13.69 -2.08 -8.22
N VAL A 121 13.25 -2.17 -6.95
CA VAL A 121 13.13 -1.00 -6.07
C VAL A 121 14.49 -0.33 -5.88
N GLN A 122 15.54 -1.10 -5.61
CA GLN A 122 16.89 -0.57 -5.34
C GLN A 122 17.54 0.04 -6.58
N VAL A 123 17.29 -0.52 -7.76
CA VAL A 123 17.78 0.02 -9.04
C VAL A 123 17.00 1.27 -9.45
N THR A 124 15.67 1.26 -9.26
CA THR A 124 14.78 2.36 -9.67
C THR A 124 14.87 3.55 -8.72
N PHE A 125 15.05 3.29 -7.42
CA PHE A 125 15.15 4.30 -6.35
C PHE A 125 16.40 4.05 -5.47
N PRO A 126 17.61 4.36 -5.95
CA PRO A 126 18.84 4.05 -5.23
C PRO A 126 19.02 4.82 -3.92
N GLN A 127 18.39 5.99 -3.79
CA GLN A 127 18.46 6.80 -2.58
C GLN A 127 17.35 6.42 -1.60
N TYR A 128 17.71 5.64 -0.59
CA TYR A 128 16.78 5.27 0.46
C TYR A 128 16.32 6.48 1.29
N ARG A 129 15.02 6.53 1.56
CA ARG A 129 14.40 7.44 2.55
C ARG A 129 13.42 6.67 3.42
N LYS A 130 13.20 7.13 4.66
CA LYS A 130 12.29 6.45 5.61
C LYS A 130 10.86 6.29 5.08
N GLU A 131 10.42 7.18 4.20
CA GLU A 131 9.11 7.18 3.55
C GLU A 131 8.90 5.99 2.60
N MET A 132 9.98 5.29 2.22
CA MET A 132 9.95 4.07 1.42
C MET A 132 9.48 2.85 2.23
N LYS A 133 9.55 2.93 3.56
CA LYS A 133 9.23 1.80 4.43
C LYS A 133 7.74 1.54 4.48
N GLY A 134 7.36 0.29 4.24
CA GLY A 134 5.97 -0.18 4.29
C GLY A 134 5.13 0.14 3.05
N LEU A 135 5.76 0.59 1.96
CA LEU A 135 5.07 0.74 0.68
C LEU A 135 4.77 -0.62 0.05
N GLU A 136 3.74 -0.64 -0.78
CA GLU A 136 3.28 -1.82 -1.52
C GLU A 136 4.18 -2.12 -2.72
N TRP A 137 5.47 -2.35 -2.45
CA TRP A 137 6.51 -2.47 -3.47
C TRP A 137 6.24 -3.56 -4.48
N GLY A 138 5.72 -4.72 -4.08
CA GLY A 138 5.36 -5.77 -5.03
C GLY A 138 4.17 -5.38 -5.93
N ILE A 139 3.20 -4.61 -5.43
CA ILE A 139 2.10 -4.10 -6.26
C ILE A 139 2.61 -3.04 -7.24
N LEU A 140 3.47 -2.14 -6.79
CA LEU A 140 4.12 -1.15 -7.65
C LEU A 140 4.98 -1.84 -8.72
N TYR A 141 5.76 -2.85 -8.33
CA TYR A 141 6.55 -3.67 -9.24
C TYR A 141 5.67 -4.34 -10.29
N ASN A 142 4.60 -5.03 -9.87
CA ASN A 142 3.68 -5.71 -10.79
C ASN A 142 3.10 -4.77 -11.85
N ARG A 143 2.79 -3.52 -11.46
CA ARG A 143 2.17 -2.54 -12.35
C ARG A 143 3.18 -1.79 -13.22
N TYR A 144 4.37 -1.51 -12.71
CA TYR A 144 5.26 -0.50 -13.28
C TYR A 144 6.61 -1.05 -13.73
N LYS A 145 7.03 -2.27 -13.38
CA LYS A 145 8.40 -2.78 -13.64
C LYS A 145 8.88 -2.66 -15.09
N ASP A 146 7.97 -2.76 -16.06
CA ASP A 146 8.28 -2.72 -17.50
C ASP A 146 8.40 -1.28 -18.04
N GLY A 147 8.18 -0.28 -17.19
CA GLY A 147 8.38 1.12 -17.51
C GLY A 147 9.86 1.48 -17.71
N LYS A 148 10.11 2.45 -18.58
CA LYS A 148 11.47 2.99 -18.80
C LYS A 148 11.72 4.10 -17.79
N TYR A 149 12.49 3.80 -16.76
CA TYR A 149 12.86 4.75 -15.72
C TYR A 149 14.34 5.07 -15.78
N ASP A 150 14.66 6.36 -15.79
CA ASP A 150 16.00 6.84 -15.50
C ASP A 150 16.09 7.20 -14.00
N PRO A 151 16.91 6.48 -13.20
CA PRO A 151 16.98 6.70 -11.76
C PRO A 151 17.37 8.13 -11.38
N LYS A 152 18.19 8.82 -12.18
CA LYS A 152 18.58 10.22 -11.92
C LYS A 152 17.39 11.16 -12.07
N THR A 153 16.62 11.00 -13.14
CA THR A 153 15.41 11.78 -13.40
C THR A 153 14.34 11.52 -12.34
N LEU A 154 14.13 10.26 -11.95
CA LEU A 154 13.21 9.92 -10.86
C LEU A 154 13.63 10.56 -9.55
N GLU A 155 14.90 10.45 -9.19
CA GLU A 155 15.43 11.00 -7.95
C GLU A 155 15.27 12.53 -7.89
N ALA A 156 15.54 13.26 -8.97
CA ALA A 156 15.30 14.70 -9.03
C ALA A 156 13.82 15.06 -8.79
N ARG A 157 12.90 14.27 -9.36
CA ARG A 157 11.45 14.45 -9.15
C ARG A 157 11.05 14.11 -7.71
N VAL A 158 11.58 13.03 -7.15
CA VAL A 158 11.33 12.63 -5.75
C VAL A 158 11.80 13.73 -4.82
N ALA A 159 13.04 14.21 -4.97
CA ALA A 159 13.60 15.28 -4.13
C ALA A 159 12.75 16.55 -4.17
N ALA A 160 12.35 17.02 -5.36
CA ALA A 160 11.49 18.20 -5.50
C ALA A 160 10.13 18.03 -4.78
N LEU A 161 9.53 16.84 -4.85
CA LEU A 161 8.25 16.56 -4.17
C LEU A 161 8.41 16.36 -2.66
N MET A 162 9.58 15.91 -2.21
CA MET A 162 9.91 15.81 -0.80
C MET A 162 10.06 17.20 -0.16
N GLU A 163 10.53 18.19 -0.90
CA GLU A 163 10.61 19.60 -0.47
C GLU A 163 9.30 20.37 -0.59
N ASP A 164 8.34 19.89 -1.40
CA ASP A 164 7.07 20.60 -1.59
C ASP A 164 6.15 20.49 -0.36
N ASP A 165 5.96 21.58 0.38
CA ASP A 165 5.06 21.66 1.54
C ASP A 165 3.59 21.38 1.20
N ASP A 166 3.21 21.48 -0.07
CA ASP A 166 1.87 21.11 -0.52
C ASP A 166 1.68 19.59 -0.58
N VAL A 167 2.74 18.79 -0.66
CA VAL A 167 2.65 17.32 -0.63
C VAL A 167 2.62 16.85 0.82
N THR A 168 1.45 16.49 1.34
CA THR A 168 1.33 16.07 2.75
C THR A 168 1.63 14.58 2.96
N LYS A 169 1.38 13.73 1.94
CA LYS A 169 1.70 12.29 1.99
C LYS A 169 2.99 11.99 1.21
N LYS A 170 4.12 12.20 1.88
CA LYS A 170 5.47 12.00 1.30
C LYS A 170 5.74 10.57 0.82
N SER A 171 5.16 9.56 1.47
CA SER A 171 5.27 8.16 1.02
C SER A 171 4.58 7.89 -0.32
N GLY A 172 3.57 8.69 -0.69
CA GLY A 172 2.89 8.58 -1.99
C GLY A 172 3.70 9.08 -3.17
N VAL A 173 4.80 9.80 -2.93
CA VAL A 173 5.67 10.34 -3.99
C VAL A 173 6.18 9.23 -4.92
N TYR A 174 6.52 8.07 -4.38
CA TYR A 174 7.05 6.95 -5.17
C TYR A 174 6.02 6.39 -6.16
N GLU A 175 4.75 6.23 -5.75
CA GLU A 175 3.68 5.84 -6.68
C GLU A 175 3.39 6.94 -7.70
N TYR A 176 3.42 8.21 -7.28
CA TYR A 176 3.18 9.35 -8.17
C TYR A 176 4.22 9.45 -9.28
N VAL A 177 5.51 9.31 -8.97
CA VAL A 177 6.55 9.46 -9.99
C VAL A 177 6.53 8.33 -11.01
N LEU A 178 5.98 7.16 -10.64
CA LEU A 178 5.79 5.99 -11.52
C LEU A 178 4.51 6.09 -12.36
N GLY A 179 3.38 6.45 -11.75
CA GLY A 179 2.05 6.36 -12.36
C GLY A 179 1.27 7.67 -12.56
N GLY A 180 1.76 8.79 -12.00
CA GLY A 180 1.18 10.12 -12.20
C GLY A 180 -0.11 10.41 -11.42
N ALA A 181 -0.62 9.48 -10.60
CA ALA A 181 -1.89 9.65 -9.90
C ALA A 181 -1.77 10.61 -8.70
N GLU A 182 -2.14 11.88 -8.85
CA GLU A 182 -2.03 12.92 -7.79
C GLU A 182 -2.66 12.54 -6.44
N LYS A 183 -3.72 11.71 -6.46
CA LYS A 183 -4.41 11.23 -5.25
C LYS A 183 -3.47 10.56 -4.24
N CYS A 184 -2.34 9.99 -4.67
CA CYS A 184 -1.40 9.37 -3.75
C CYS A 184 -0.57 10.39 -2.95
N LEU A 185 -0.47 11.65 -3.40
CA LEU A 185 0.33 12.70 -2.76
C LEU A 185 -0.39 13.39 -1.59
N SER A 186 -1.73 13.28 -1.51
CA SER A 186 -2.58 14.03 -0.58
C SER A 186 -2.19 15.52 -0.53
N ILE A 187 -2.56 16.28 -1.55
CA ILE A 187 -2.20 17.70 -1.62
C ILE A 187 -2.87 18.49 -0.47
N ARG A 188 -2.11 19.43 0.10
CA ARG A 188 -2.52 20.28 1.22
C ARG A 188 -3.84 20.98 0.91
N ALA A 189 -4.78 20.86 1.86
CA ALA A 189 -6.02 21.60 1.79
C ALA A 189 -5.83 23.07 2.20
N PHE A 190 -6.62 23.96 1.62
CA PHE A 190 -6.69 25.35 2.06
C PHE A 190 -7.16 25.44 3.51
N SER A 191 -6.59 26.40 4.27
CA SER A 191 -7.06 26.65 5.63
C SER A 191 -8.49 27.22 5.63
N SER A 192 -9.17 27.14 6.78
CA SER A 192 -10.47 27.77 6.97
C SER A 192 -10.43 29.29 6.76
N SER A 193 -9.33 29.95 7.15
CA SER A 193 -9.12 31.38 6.93
C SER A 193 -8.98 31.72 5.44
N MET A 194 -8.20 30.95 4.67
CA MET A 194 -8.06 31.12 3.23
C MET A 194 -9.39 30.89 2.50
N SER A 195 -10.11 29.83 2.89
CA SER A 195 -11.42 29.49 2.34
C SER A 195 -12.44 30.62 2.57
N ARG A 196 -12.47 31.16 3.79
CA ARG A 196 -13.34 32.30 4.15
C ARG A 196 -12.98 33.58 3.38
N ALA A 197 -11.68 33.88 3.24
CA ALA A 197 -11.22 35.02 2.47
C ALA A 197 -11.61 34.90 0.97
N ALA A 198 -11.44 33.71 0.38
CA ALA A 198 -11.85 33.44 -0.99
C ALA A 198 -13.38 33.56 -1.16
N TYR A 199 -14.16 33.03 -0.22
CA TYR A 199 -15.62 33.18 -0.20
C TYR A 199 -16.06 34.65 -0.20
N GLN A 200 -15.47 35.48 0.67
CA GLN A 200 -15.77 36.91 0.77
C GLN A 200 -15.40 37.65 -0.51
N ARG A 201 -14.21 37.37 -1.08
CA ARG A 201 -13.77 37.93 -2.37
C ARG A 201 -14.74 37.59 -3.51
N GLN A 202 -15.27 36.37 -3.50
CA GLN A 202 -16.25 35.88 -4.48
C GLN A 202 -17.70 36.28 -4.16
N LYS A 203 -17.95 36.92 -3.01
CA LYS A 203 -19.31 37.26 -2.51
C LYS A 203 -20.25 36.04 -2.46
N GLY A 204 -19.70 34.85 -2.16
CA GLY A 204 -20.44 33.58 -2.17
C GLY A 204 -20.88 33.10 -3.55
N ILE A 205 -20.37 33.70 -4.64
CA ILE A 205 -20.68 33.29 -6.00
C ILE A 205 -19.69 32.24 -6.49
N CYS A 206 -20.19 31.11 -6.97
CA CYS A 206 -19.36 30.07 -7.58
C CYS A 206 -18.86 30.55 -8.97
N PRO A 207 -17.55 30.65 -9.22
CA PRO A 207 -17.00 31.15 -10.48
C PRO A 207 -17.28 30.23 -11.68
N LYS A 208 -17.69 28.98 -11.45
CA LYS A 208 -18.04 28.02 -12.52
C LYS A 208 -19.49 28.10 -12.98
N CYS A 209 -20.46 28.35 -12.08
CA CYS A 209 -21.88 28.35 -12.43
C CYS A 209 -22.58 29.70 -12.21
N GLY A 210 -21.89 30.68 -11.62
CA GLY A 210 -22.41 32.03 -11.38
C GLY A 210 -23.50 32.14 -10.31
N LYS A 211 -23.87 31.04 -9.63
CA LYS A 211 -24.88 31.04 -8.57
C LYS A 211 -24.28 31.36 -7.20
N GLN A 212 -25.10 31.95 -6.34
CA GLN A 212 -24.75 32.27 -4.95
C GLN A 212 -25.05 31.07 -4.02
N PHE A 213 -24.17 30.83 -3.07
CA PHE A 213 -24.24 29.74 -2.09
C PHE A 213 -23.79 30.24 -0.72
N GLN A 214 -24.20 29.56 0.35
CA GLN A 214 -23.60 29.74 1.68
C GLN A 214 -22.21 29.08 1.73
N ILE A 215 -21.36 29.52 2.66
CA ILE A 215 -19.98 29.03 2.75
C ILE A 215 -19.91 27.52 3.02
N GLU A 216 -20.88 26.98 3.77
CA GLU A 216 -20.99 25.55 4.10
C GLU A 216 -21.35 24.69 2.87
N GLU A 217 -21.93 25.29 1.83
CA GLU A 217 -22.30 24.62 0.58
C GLU A 217 -21.17 24.66 -0.47
N MET A 218 -20.04 25.29 -0.13
CA MET A 218 -18.90 25.49 -1.00
C MET A 218 -17.65 24.79 -0.47
N GLN A 219 -16.75 24.47 -1.38
CA GLN A 219 -15.47 23.82 -1.09
C GLN A 219 -14.34 24.66 -1.69
N ALA A 220 -13.28 24.83 -0.91
CA ALA A 220 -12.07 25.48 -1.38
C ALA A 220 -11.31 24.55 -2.33
N ASP A 221 -10.82 25.12 -3.43
CA ASP A 221 -10.19 24.40 -4.52
C ASP A 221 -9.19 25.32 -5.23
N HIS A 222 -8.21 24.73 -5.92
CA HIS A 222 -7.15 25.49 -6.57
C HIS A 222 -7.64 26.10 -7.89
N ILE A 223 -7.30 27.35 -8.20
CA ILE A 223 -7.60 27.97 -9.51
C ILE A 223 -6.78 27.26 -10.59
N THR A 224 -5.47 27.27 -10.44
CA THR A 224 -4.53 26.45 -11.20
C THR A 224 -4.35 25.14 -10.44
N PRO A 225 -4.68 23.98 -11.02
CA PRO A 225 -4.47 22.68 -10.38
C PRO A 225 -3.01 22.46 -9.96
N TRP A 226 -2.80 21.68 -8.91
CA TRP A 226 -1.46 21.40 -8.40
C TRP A 226 -0.57 20.69 -9.45
N SER A 227 -1.10 19.75 -10.23
CA SER A 227 -0.38 19.16 -11.38
C SER A 227 0.11 20.13 -12.44
N LYS A 228 -0.49 21.32 -12.52
CA LYS A 228 -0.08 22.39 -13.43
C LYS A 228 0.80 23.44 -12.76
N GLY A 229 1.34 23.12 -11.58
CA GLY A 229 2.21 24.00 -10.79
C GLY A 229 1.48 24.97 -9.86
N GLY A 230 0.17 24.80 -9.67
CA GLY A 230 -0.60 25.64 -8.76
C GLY A 230 -0.32 25.32 -7.28
N LYS A 231 0.11 26.32 -6.51
CA LYS A 231 0.40 26.17 -5.09
C LYS A 231 -0.81 26.44 -4.19
N THR A 232 -0.80 25.95 -2.95
CA THR A 232 -1.84 26.22 -1.96
C THR A 232 -1.65 27.60 -1.33
N THR A 233 -1.95 28.66 -2.09
CA THR A 233 -1.86 30.06 -1.64
C THR A 233 -3.21 30.77 -1.69
N PRO A 234 -3.41 31.87 -0.93
CA PRO A 234 -4.69 32.58 -0.91
C PRO A 234 -5.14 33.08 -2.30
N GLU A 235 -4.19 33.39 -3.17
CA GLU A 235 -4.39 33.87 -4.54
C GLU A 235 -4.85 32.74 -5.46
N ASN A 236 -4.36 31.52 -5.22
CA ASN A 236 -4.76 30.34 -5.99
C ASN A 236 -5.99 29.63 -5.38
N CYS A 237 -6.60 30.17 -4.32
CA CYS A 237 -7.80 29.61 -3.70
C CYS A 237 -9.07 30.15 -4.36
N GLN A 238 -10.00 29.27 -4.71
CA GLN A 238 -11.38 29.61 -5.08
C GLN A 238 -12.38 28.73 -4.32
N MET A 239 -13.58 29.26 -4.08
CA MET A 239 -14.69 28.48 -3.56
C MET A 239 -15.59 28.01 -4.70
N LEU A 240 -15.80 26.70 -4.82
CA LEU A 240 -16.72 26.08 -5.77
C LEU A 240 -17.90 25.44 -5.04
N CYS A 241 -19.10 25.47 -5.62
CA CYS A 241 -20.20 24.66 -5.08
C CYS A 241 -19.93 23.16 -5.27
N ALA A 242 -20.46 22.32 -4.38
CA ALA A 242 -20.18 20.88 -4.37
C ALA A 242 -20.41 20.16 -5.73
N PRO A 243 -21.43 20.51 -6.56
CA PRO A 243 -21.56 19.94 -7.90
C PRO A 243 -20.45 20.35 -8.87
N CYS A 244 -20.03 21.62 -8.85
CA CYS A 244 -18.97 22.13 -9.72
C CYS A 244 -17.61 21.57 -9.32
N ASN A 245 -17.34 21.47 -8.01
CA ASN A 245 -16.08 20.91 -7.52
C ASN A 245 -15.92 19.44 -7.93
N ARG A 246 -16.96 18.61 -7.70
CA ARG A 246 -16.95 17.19 -8.11
C ARG A 246 -16.71 16.99 -9.60
N ARG A 247 -17.29 17.85 -10.46
CA ARG A 247 -17.06 17.77 -11.91
C ARG A 247 -15.62 18.11 -12.28
N LYS A 248 -14.99 19.04 -11.56
CA LYS A 248 -13.60 19.42 -11.78
C LYS A 248 -12.64 18.31 -11.37
N SER A 249 -12.90 17.60 -10.27
CA SER A 249 -12.06 16.49 -9.81
C SER A 249 -12.00 15.29 -10.77
N ASN A 250 -12.92 15.20 -11.73
CA ASN A 250 -12.98 14.14 -12.74
C ASN A 250 -12.29 14.52 -14.07
N VAL A 251 -11.59 15.65 -14.11
CA VAL A 251 -10.92 16.21 -15.31
C VAL A 251 -9.47 16.51 -14.95
#